data_AF-X0QLX2-F1
#
_entry.id   AF-X0QLX2-F1
#
_cell.length_a   1.000
_cell.length_b   1.000
_cell.length_c   1.000
_cell.angle_alpha   90.00
_cell.angle_beta   90.00
_cell.angle_gamma   90.00
#
_symmetry.space_group_name_H-M   'P 1'
#
loop_
_entity.id
_entity.type
_entity.pdbx_description
1 polymer ?
#
loop_
_entity_poly.entity_id
_entity_poly.type
_entity_poly.pdbx_seq_one_letter_code
_entity_poly.pdbx_strand_id
1 'polypeptide(L)'
;MFVGNGFRTFKPNREAIAVDSSSNNRIENNQFIHNGAGSILLYRNCFEHADDSTRGNHFKRTESSRDNMIRGNTFNDEPVGVWVASRQSRNLKGFECGAYLLKQTPFASYHLDSAKDNQIIDNRFEQVEQGIIVEDDGTLIAGNQFAADVNLPISVGSEIREESAAGAIKNTVIKNNIFTGKTVEQAIKVRAASKTATHIEQP
;
A
#
# COMPACT_ATOMS: atom_id res chain seq x y z
N MET A 1 -3.69 19.54 3.18
CA MET A 1 -4.10 19.38 1.77
C MET A 1 -2.85 19.11 0.94
N PHE A 2 -2.89 18.11 0.05
CA PHE A 2 -1.79 17.67 -0.80
C PHE A 2 -2.27 17.67 -2.26
N VAL A 3 -1.73 18.56 -3.09
CA VAL A 3 -2.17 18.74 -4.48
C VAL A 3 -0.97 18.67 -5.42
N GLY A 4 -1.06 17.85 -6.47
CA GLY A 4 -0.04 17.83 -7.53
C GLY A 4 1.33 17.35 -7.09
N ASN A 5 1.44 16.60 -5.98
CA ASN A 5 2.74 16.15 -5.49
C ASN A 5 3.24 14.94 -6.27
N GLY A 6 4.57 14.83 -6.36
CA GLY A 6 5.22 13.61 -6.83
C GLY A 6 5.29 13.43 -8.35
N PHE A 7 4.80 14.37 -9.15
CA PHE A 7 5.11 14.39 -10.59
C PHE A 7 6.59 14.62 -10.84
N ARG A 8 7.20 13.81 -11.71
CA ARG A 8 8.60 13.95 -12.07
C ARG A 8 8.80 13.82 -13.58
N THR A 9 9.66 14.68 -14.13
CA THR A 9 10.11 14.57 -15.53
C THR A 9 11.29 13.61 -15.60
N PHE A 10 11.28 12.68 -16.55
CA PHE A 10 12.36 11.69 -16.79
C PHE A 10 12.69 10.75 -15.61
N LYS A 11 11.85 10.74 -14.56
CA LYS A 11 11.95 9.81 -13.42
C LYS A 11 10.56 9.28 -13.09
N PRO A 12 10.45 8.11 -12.44
CA PRO A 12 9.16 7.63 -11.96
C PRO A 12 8.49 8.63 -11.02
N ASN A 13 7.17 8.74 -11.12
CA ASN A 13 6.37 9.54 -10.20
C ASN A 13 6.51 9.02 -8.76
N ARG A 14 6.15 9.89 -7.82
CA ARG A 14 6.21 9.66 -6.37
C ARG A 14 4.84 9.87 -5.73
N GLU A 15 4.72 9.27 -4.57
CA GLU A 15 3.65 9.41 -3.61
C GLU A 15 3.59 10.82 -3.01
N ALA A 16 2.40 11.26 -2.57
CA ALA A 16 2.26 12.49 -1.80
C ALA A 16 2.84 12.35 -0.39
N ILE A 17 2.55 11.22 0.27
CA ILE A 17 3.10 10.82 1.57
C ILE A 17 3.71 9.43 1.46
N ALA A 18 4.96 9.33 1.91
CA ALA A 18 5.66 8.08 2.13
C ALA A 18 5.74 7.78 3.62
N VAL A 19 5.18 6.64 4.05
CA VAL A 19 5.43 6.10 5.39
C VAL A 19 6.57 5.09 5.25
N ASP A 20 7.80 5.62 5.33
CA ASP A 20 9.05 4.92 5.00
C ASP A 20 9.74 4.38 6.25
N SER A 21 9.47 3.12 6.63
CA SER A 21 9.90 2.51 7.90
C SER A 21 9.57 3.36 9.13
N SER A 22 8.30 3.74 9.28
CA SER A 22 7.83 4.42 10.49
C SER A 22 6.45 3.93 10.90
N SER A 23 6.20 3.98 12.21
CA SER A 23 5.03 3.36 12.84
C SER A 23 4.27 4.30 13.73
N ASN A 24 3.01 3.98 14.00
CA ASN A 24 2.12 4.75 14.85
C ASN A 24 1.87 6.18 14.35
N ASN A 25 2.08 6.42 13.05
CA ASN A 25 1.73 7.71 12.45
C ASN A 25 0.21 7.86 12.35
N ARG A 26 -0.25 9.11 12.40
CA ARG A 26 -1.65 9.47 12.16
C ARG A 26 -1.72 10.42 10.98
N ILE A 27 -2.39 10.01 9.92
CA ILE A 27 -2.65 10.82 8.73
C ILE A 27 -4.17 11.01 8.66
N GLU A 28 -4.65 12.11 9.21
CA GLU A 28 -6.08 12.29 9.48
C GLU A 28 -6.61 13.60 8.89
N ASN A 29 -7.84 13.55 8.37
CA ASN A 29 -8.61 14.73 7.94
C ASN A 29 -7.90 15.60 6.87
N ASN A 30 -7.18 14.96 5.94
CA ASN A 30 -6.54 15.62 4.82
C ASN A 30 -7.34 15.46 3.52
N GLN A 31 -6.99 16.29 2.54
CA GLN A 31 -7.43 16.14 1.15
C GLN A 31 -6.20 15.86 0.29
N PHE A 32 -6.30 14.85 -0.58
CA PHE A 32 -5.32 14.48 -1.58
C PHE A 32 -5.95 14.60 -2.96
N ILE A 33 -5.30 15.38 -3.84
CA ILE A 33 -5.85 15.72 -5.15
C ILE A 33 -4.74 15.59 -6.20
N HIS A 34 -4.97 14.76 -7.22
CA HIS A 34 -4.14 14.67 -8.41
C HIS A 34 -2.64 14.47 -8.12
N ASN A 35 -2.26 13.45 -7.33
CA ASN A 35 -0.85 13.15 -7.04
C ASN A 35 -0.26 12.10 -8.02
N GLY A 36 1.07 12.12 -8.18
CA GLY A 36 1.74 11.49 -9.31
C GLY A 36 1.72 9.95 -9.33
N ALA A 37 2.07 9.29 -8.22
CA ALA A 37 2.03 7.82 -8.10
C ALA A 37 0.92 7.31 -7.18
N GLY A 38 0.37 8.19 -6.34
CA GLY A 38 -0.64 7.90 -5.35
C GLY A 38 -0.51 8.80 -4.13
N SER A 39 -1.47 8.71 -3.22
CA SER A 39 -1.55 9.60 -2.07
C SER A 39 -0.69 9.11 -0.90
N ILE A 40 -1.03 7.96 -0.30
CA ILE A 40 -0.32 7.44 0.87
C ILE A 40 0.23 6.05 0.59
N LEU A 41 1.55 5.94 0.49
CA LEU A 41 2.26 4.68 0.28
C LEU A 41 3.03 4.31 1.55
N LEU A 42 2.71 3.14 2.11
CA LEU A 42 3.36 2.61 3.30
C LEU A 42 4.31 1.49 2.87
N TYR A 43 5.57 1.62 3.23
CA TYR A 43 6.57 0.61 2.90
C TYR A 43 7.73 0.66 3.88
N ARG A 44 8.27 -0.51 4.15
CA ARG A 44 9.58 -0.64 4.78
C ARG A 44 10.64 -0.03 3.87
N ASN A 45 11.43 0.86 4.44
CA ASN A 45 12.68 1.30 3.82
C ASN A 45 13.56 0.07 3.62
N CYS A 46 14.02 -0.11 2.41
CA CYS A 46 14.71 -1.33 2.04
C CYS A 46 16.24 -1.19 2.12
N PHE A 47 16.70 -0.15 2.83
CA PHE A 47 18.10 0.20 3.04
C PHE A 47 18.80 0.40 1.71
N GLU A 48 18.36 1.40 0.95
CA GLU A 48 18.96 1.65 -0.36
C GLU A 48 20.48 1.78 -0.23
N HIS A 49 21.21 1.04 -1.08
CA HIS A 49 22.67 0.94 -1.07
C HIS A 49 23.30 0.19 0.10
N ALA A 50 22.55 -0.65 0.82
CA ALA A 50 23.11 -1.47 1.89
C ALA A 50 24.16 -2.48 1.40
N ASP A 51 24.03 -2.93 0.15
CA ASP A 51 24.99 -3.85 -0.47
C ASP A 51 26.07 -3.11 -1.29
N ASP A 52 26.07 -1.77 -1.29
CA ASP A 52 27.06 -0.95 -1.99
C ASP A 52 28.30 -0.73 -1.11
N SER A 53 29.34 -1.53 -1.35
CA SER A 53 30.64 -1.41 -0.68
C SER A 53 31.32 -0.04 -0.83
N THR A 54 30.88 0.80 -1.77
CA THR A 54 31.43 2.15 -1.99
C THR A 54 30.72 3.22 -1.18
N ARG A 55 29.59 2.89 -0.52
CA ARG A 55 28.79 3.83 0.28
C ARG A 55 28.73 3.39 1.75
N GLY A 56 29.57 4.01 2.57
CA GLY A 56 29.66 3.73 4.01
C GLY A 56 28.58 4.35 4.90
N ASN A 57 27.60 5.08 4.35
CA ASN A 57 26.60 5.83 5.13
C ASN A 57 25.16 5.29 5.01
N HIS A 58 24.98 4.00 4.73
CA HIS A 58 23.68 3.35 4.80
C HIS A 58 23.38 2.88 6.24
N PHE A 59 22.20 3.20 6.76
CA PHE A 59 21.77 2.76 8.09
C PHE A 59 20.70 1.70 7.99
N LYS A 60 20.85 0.65 8.79
CA LYS A 60 19.81 -0.37 8.91
C LYS A 60 18.58 0.18 9.67
N ARG A 61 17.64 0.82 8.97
CA ARG A 61 16.21 0.96 9.35
C ARG A 61 15.43 -0.37 9.57
N THR A 62 15.58 -0.97 10.74
CA THR A 62 14.95 -2.28 11.04
C THR A 62 13.44 -2.21 11.23
N GLU A 63 12.88 -1.02 11.35
CA GLU A 63 11.46 -0.76 11.58
C GLU A 63 10.59 -1.09 10.35
N SER A 64 9.41 -1.64 10.60
CA SER A 64 8.35 -1.82 9.60
C SER A 64 7.45 -0.59 9.54
N SER A 65 6.63 -0.45 8.50
CA SER A 65 5.61 0.60 8.43
C SER A 65 4.29 0.13 9.03
N ARG A 66 4.32 -0.21 10.32
CA ARG A 66 3.19 -0.83 11.06
C ARG A 66 2.36 0.13 11.91
N ASP A 67 1.14 -0.26 12.25
CA ASP A 67 0.25 0.43 13.20
C ASP A 67 -0.09 1.89 12.84
N ASN A 68 -0.06 2.26 11.56
CA ASN A 68 -0.42 3.62 11.14
C ASN A 68 -1.94 3.74 10.99
N MET A 69 -2.46 4.93 11.29
CA MET A 69 -3.88 5.26 11.16
C MET A 69 -4.08 6.30 10.06
N ILE A 70 -4.89 5.95 9.07
CA ILE A 70 -5.29 6.79 7.94
C ILE A 70 -6.80 6.98 8.04
N ARG A 71 -7.23 8.14 8.55
CA ARG A 71 -8.62 8.35 8.95
C ARG A 71 -9.25 9.65 8.46
N GLY A 72 -10.48 9.58 7.96
CA GLY A 72 -11.24 10.80 7.62
C GLY A 72 -10.66 11.62 6.48
N ASN A 73 -9.78 11.04 5.65
CA ASN A 73 -9.20 11.75 4.51
C ASN A 73 -10.12 11.66 3.29
N THR A 74 -9.97 12.60 2.36
CA THR A 74 -10.60 12.58 1.04
C THR A 74 -9.54 12.42 -0.03
N PHE A 75 -9.73 11.47 -0.93
CA PHE A 75 -8.88 11.18 -2.08
C PHE A 75 -9.66 11.47 -3.36
N ASN A 76 -9.11 12.33 -4.22
CA ASN A 76 -9.74 12.76 -5.45
C ASN A 76 -8.76 12.76 -6.63
N ASP A 77 -9.15 12.13 -7.74
CA ASP A 77 -8.31 12.04 -8.96
C ASP A 77 -6.93 11.43 -8.69
N GLU A 78 -6.91 10.27 -8.01
CA GLU A 78 -5.69 9.62 -7.56
C GLU A 78 -5.42 8.32 -8.33
N PRO A 79 -4.16 8.05 -8.75
CA PRO A 79 -3.79 6.74 -9.26
C PRO A 79 -3.97 5.65 -8.21
N VAL A 80 -3.56 5.95 -6.97
CA VAL A 80 -3.75 5.07 -5.81
C VAL A 80 -4.06 5.92 -4.58
N GLY A 81 -5.13 5.61 -3.85
CA GLY A 81 -5.44 6.30 -2.59
C GLY A 81 -4.50 5.86 -1.46
N VAL A 82 -4.55 4.58 -1.08
CA VAL A 82 -3.67 4.02 -0.05
C VAL A 82 -3.06 2.70 -0.52
N TRP A 83 -1.75 2.53 -0.37
CA TRP A 83 -1.08 1.25 -0.66
C TRP A 83 -0.24 0.80 0.54
N VAL A 84 -0.69 -0.28 1.17
CA VAL A 84 -0.01 -0.95 2.27
C VAL A 84 0.99 -1.96 1.71
N ALA A 85 2.24 -1.86 2.16
CA ALA A 85 3.40 -2.60 1.65
C ALA A 85 3.64 -2.35 0.16
N SER A 86 3.71 -1.06 -0.22
CA SER A 86 3.75 -0.63 -1.63
C SER A 86 5.01 -1.00 -2.41
N ARG A 87 5.99 -1.62 -1.75
CA ARG A 87 7.19 -2.20 -2.40
C ARG A 87 7.11 -3.72 -2.50
N GLN A 88 6.10 -4.37 -1.93
CA GLN A 88 5.97 -5.84 -1.89
C GLN A 88 5.93 -6.48 -3.28
N SER A 89 5.17 -5.89 -4.21
CA SER A 89 5.09 -6.33 -5.62
C SER A 89 5.93 -5.48 -6.58
N ARG A 90 6.75 -4.56 -6.08
CA ARG A 90 7.57 -3.67 -6.91
C ARG A 90 8.90 -4.31 -7.26
N ASN A 91 9.32 -4.17 -8.52
CA ASN A 91 10.69 -4.50 -8.90
C ASN A 91 11.66 -3.47 -8.29
N LEU A 92 12.49 -3.91 -7.35
CA LEU A 92 13.51 -3.11 -6.65
C LEU A 92 14.93 -3.38 -7.19
N LYS A 93 15.08 -4.04 -8.33
CA LYS A 93 16.40 -4.20 -8.96
C LYS A 93 17.04 -2.83 -9.17
N GLY A 94 18.30 -2.70 -8.76
CA GLY A 94 19.06 -1.44 -8.83
C GLY A 94 18.90 -0.53 -7.62
N PHE A 95 18.10 -0.90 -6.61
CA PHE A 95 18.02 -0.17 -5.34
C PHE A 95 19.08 -0.64 -4.32
N GLU A 96 19.77 -1.75 -4.60
CA GLU A 96 20.78 -2.35 -3.70
C GLU A 96 20.22 -2.54 -2.29
N CYS A 97 19.12 -3.26 -2.27
CA CYS A 97 18.19 -3.34 -1.17
C CYS A 97 18.64 -4.39 -0.14
N GLY A 98 19.00 -3.97 1.07
CA GLY A 98 19.41 -4.86 2.16
C GLY A 98 18.25 -5.55 2.91
N ALA A 99 17.01 -5.42 2.41
CA ALA A 99 15.84 -6.08 2.99
C ALA A 99 15.76 -7.57 2.60
N TYR A 100 14.94 -8.34 3.30
CA TYR A 100 14.81 -9.79 3.09
C TYR A 100 14.36 -10.10 1.66
N LEU A 101 15.22 -10.76 0.89
CA LEU A 101 14.93 -11.15 -0.49
C LEU A 101 13.85 -12.24 -0.53
N LEU A 102 12.82 -12.05 -1.36
CA LEU A 102 11.79 -13.05 -1.62
C LEU A 102 12.00 -13.76 -2.96
N LYS A 103 12.32 -13.00 -4.00
CA LYS A 103 12.47 -13.51 -5.37
C LYS A 103 13.45 -12.65 -6.14
N GLN A 104 14.39 -13.28 -6.83
CA GLN A 104 15.35 -12.59 -7.68
C GLN A 104 15.46 -13.26 -9.04
N THR A 105 15.52 -12.44 -10.10
CA THR A 105 15.77 -12.86 -11.47
C THR A 105 16.85 -11.96 -12.08
N PRO A 106 17.34 -12.25 -13.30
CA PRO A 106 18.22 -11.34 -14.02
C PRO A 106 17.65 -9.93 -14.20
N PHE A 107 16.32 -9.77 -14.24
CA PHE A 107 15.66 -8.48 -14.52
C PHE A 107 14.87 -7.90 -13.34
N ALA A 108 14.69 -8.66 -12.25
CA ALA A 108 13.93 -8.19 -11.11
C ALA A 108 14.49 -8.63 -9.75
N SER A 109 14.25 -7.82 -8.72
CA SER A 109 14.50 -8.17 -7.32
C SER A 109 13.30 -7.75 -6.48
N TYR A 110 12.77 -8.68 -5.71
CA TYR A 110 11.63 -8.44 -4.84
C TYR A 110 11.98 -8.81 -3.41
N HIS A 111 11.57 -7.94 -2.49
CA HIS A 111 11.91 -8.04 -1.08
C HIS A 111 10.64 -8.02 -0.24
N LEU A 112 10.71 -8.59 0.96
CA LEU A 112 9.63 -8.55 1.92
C LEU A 112 9.43 -7.10 2.37
N ASP A 113 8.22 -6.61 2.19
CA ASP A 113 7.82 -5.28 2.60
C ASP A 113 6.87 -5.38 3.79
N SER A 114 7.38 -5.05 4.98
CA SER A 114 6.64 -5.18 6.22
C SER A 114 5.88 -3.89 6.52
N ALA A 115 4.55 -3.95 6.48
CA ALA A 115 3.62 -2.86 6.77
C ALA A 115 2.34 -3.40 7.42
N LYS A 116 2.48 -4.10 8.56
CA LYS A 116 1.37 -4.80 9.22
C LYS A 116 0.46 -3.87 10.02
N ASP A 117 -0.74 -4.36 10.30
CA ASP A 117 -1.64 -3.82 11.34
C ASP A 117 -2.02 -2.34 11.13
N ASN A 118 -2.03 -1.89 9.87
CA ASN A 118 -2.44 -0.53 9.52
C ASN A 118 -3.97 -0.40 9.51
N GLN A 119 -4.47 0.81 9.77
CA GLN A 119 -5.89 1.10 9.86
C GLN A 119 -6.27 2.18 8.85
N ILE A 120 -7.22 1.87 7.97
CA ILE A 120 -7.73 2.77 6.94
C ILE A 120 -9.23 2.94 7.19
N ILE A 121 -9.60 4.03 7.84
CA ILE A 121 -10.91 4.19 8.48
C ILE A 121 -11.63 5.47 8.01
N ASP A 122 -12.92 5.37 7.70
CA ASP A 122 -13.79 6.54 7.45
C ASP A 122 -13.28 7.51 6.37
N ASN A 123 -12.52 7.03 5.37
CA ASN A 123 -12.04 7.85 4.27
C ASN A 123 -13.04 7.87 3.11
N ARG A 124 -12.94 8.90 2.26
CA ARG A 124 -13.75 9.09 1.05
C ARG A 124 -12.86 9.01 -0.19
N PHE A 125 -13.25 8.19 -1.16
CA PHE A 125 -12.53 7.99 -2.42
C PHE A 125 -13.45 8.34 -3.59
N GLU A 126 -13.00 9.27 -4.44
CA GLU A 126 -13.72 9.78 -5.61
C GLU A 126 -12.76 9.88 -6.79
N GLN A 127 -13.15 9.41 -7.97
CA GLN A 127 -12.30 9.45 -9.17
C GLN A 127 -10.91 8.80 -8.96
N VAL A 128 -10.86 7.71 -8.18
CA VAL A 128 -9.60 7.01 -7.86
C VAL A 128 -9.49 5.73 -8.69
N GLU A 129 -8.34 5.48 -9.30
CA GLU A 129 -8.11 4.27 -10.10
C GLU A 129 -8.00 3.02 -9.19
N GLN A 130 -7.17 3.09 -8.14
CA GLN A 130 -7.07 2.05 -7.10
C GLN A 130 -7.31 2.67 -5.72
N GLY A 131 -8.42 2.35 -5.06
CA GLY A 131 -8.76 2.93 -3.76
C GLY A 131 -7.77 2.54 -2.67
N ILE A 132 -7.80 1.27 -2.27
CA ILE A 132 -6.92 0.68 -1.26
C ILE A 132 -6.29 -0.60 -1.79
N ILE A 133 -4.96 -0.68 -1.72
CA ILE A 133 -4.19 -1.89 -2.03
C ILE A 133 -3.54 -2.39 -0.74
N VAL A 134 -3.72 -3.67 -0.42
CA VAL A 134 -3.13 -4.32 0.76
C VAL A 134 -2.25 -5.49 0.34
N GLU A 135 -0.95 -5.36 0.63
CA GLU A 135 0.05 -6.39 0.33
C GLU A 135 0.73 -7.01 1.58
N ASP A 136 0.31 -6.64 2.79
CA ASP A 136 0.79 -7.24 4.05
C ASP A 136 -0.32 -7.41 5.11
N ASP A 137 -0.02 -8.15 6.18
CA ASP A 137 -1.00 -8.68 7.13
C ASP A 137 -1.72 -7.62 7.99
N GLY A 138 -2.89 -8.00 8.52
CA GLY A 138 -3.51 -7.34 9.67
C GLY A 138 -4.17 -6.00 9.37
N THR A 139 -4.25 -5.58 8.11
CA THR A 139 -4.85 -4.28 7.78
C THR A 139 -6.35 -4.28 8.07
N LEU A 140 -6.82 -3.26 8.79
CA LEU A 140 -8.23 -2.98 9.00
C LEU A 140 -8.70 -1.91 8.00
N ILE A 141 -9.71 -2.25 7.20
CA ILE A 141 -10.39 -1.34 6.27
C ILE A 141 -11.84 -1.19 6.70
N ALA A 142 -12.19 -0.06 7.32
CA ALA A 142 -13.52 0.11 7.91
C ALA A 142 -14.17 1.47 7.63
N GLY A 143 -15.49 1.48 7.37
CA GLY A 143 -16.27 2.73 7.29
C GLY A 143 -15.95 3.62 6.09
N ASN A 144 -15.12 3.18 5.14
CA ASN A 144 -14.74 4.00 3.99
C ASN A 144 -15.88 4.08 2.96
N GLN A 145 -15.94 5.19 2.25
CA GLN A 145 -16.92 5.46 1.21
C GLN A 145 -16.20 5.54 -0.15
N PHE A 146 -16.64 4.72 -1.10
CA PHE A 146 -16.12 4.68 -2.45
C PHE A 146 -17.22 5.09 -3.43
N ALA A 147 -16.98 6.17 -4.16
CA ALA A 147 -17.90 6.65 -5.19
C ALA A 147 -17.97 5.70 -6.39
N ALA A 148 -19.00 5.90 -7.22
CA ALA A 148 -19.26 5.05 -8.38
C ALA A 148 -18.15 5.08 -9.44
N ASP A 149 -17.37 6.16 -9.47
CA ASP A 149 -16.26 6.38 -10.39
C ASP A 149 -14.91 5.84 -9.90
N VAL A 150 -14.83 5.29 -8.69
CA VAL A 150 -13.64 4.55 -8.26
C VAL A 150 -13.56 3.24 -9.04
N ASN A 151 -12.46 3.00 -9.76
CA ASN A 151 -12.34 1.82 -10.63
C ASN A 151 -12.25 0.52 -9.82
N LEU A 152 -11.23 0.37 -8.97
CA LEU A 152 -11.12 -0.75 -8.03
C LEU A 152 -11.02 -0.24 -6.57
N PRO A 153 -12.11 -0.31 -5.79
CA PRO A 153 -12.13 0.15 -4.40
C PRO A 153 -11.11 -0.52 -3.47
N ILE A 154 -11.08 -1.85 -3.41
CA ILE A 154 -10.18 -2.58 -2.51
C ILE A 154 -9.55 -3.77 -3.24
N SER A 155 -8.23 -3.90 -3.13
CA SER A 155 -7.50 -5.10 -3.52
C SER A 155 -6.64 -5.64 -2.39
N VAL A 156 -6.63 -6.97 -2.22
CA VAL A 156 -5.85 -7.68 -1.20
C VAL A 156 -5.12 -8.83 -1.86
N GLY A 157 -3.79 -8.85 -1.72
CA GLY A 157 -2.93 -9.93 -2.18
C GLY A 157 -1.71 -9.41 -2.94
N SER A 158 -0.61 -10.16 -2.86
CA SER A 158 0.59 -9.94 -3.67
C SER A 158 1.06 -11.28 -4.21
N GLU A 159 1.20 -11.39 -5.53
CA GLU A 159 1.70 -12.61 -6.19
C GLU A 159 3.07 -13.02 -5.67
N ILE A 160 3.98 -12.06 -5.59
CA ILE A 160 5.35 -12.26 -5.14
C ILE A 160 5.39 -12.78 -3.69
N ARG A 161 4.58 -12.18 -2.81
CA ARG A 161 4.53 -12.57 -1.40
C ARG A 161 3.91 -13.96 -1.25
N GLU A 162 2.81 -14.21 -1.95
CA GLU A 162 2.04 -15.46 -1.92
C GLU A 162 2.85 -16.67 -2.43
N GLU A 163 3.71 -16.46 -3.43
CA GLU A 163 4.62 -17.49 -3.96
C GLU A 163 5.86 -17.72 -3.08
N SER A 164 6.12 -16.86 -2.09
CA SER A 164 7.28 -16.95 -1.21
C SER A 164 6.97 -17.68 0.09
N ALA A 165 8.00 -17.91 0.92
CA ALA A 165 7.83 -18.46 2.26
C ALA A 165 6.97 -17.57 3.20
N ALA A 166 6.78 -16.29 2.88
CA ALA A 166 5.87 -15.42 3.65
C ALA A 166 4.39 -15.81 3.44
N GLY A 167 4.05 -16.29 2.25
CA GLY A 167 2.74 -16.82 1.89
C GLY A 167 1.62 -15.78 1.79
N ALA A 168 0.39 -16.27 1.93
CA ALA A 168 -0.83 -15.48 1.85
C ALA A 168 -0.88 -14.31 2.83
N ILE A 169 -1.60 -13.25 2.46
CA ILE A 169 -1.94 -12.15 3.36
C ILE A 169 -2.97 -12.64 4.36
N LYS A 170 -2.73 -12.36 5.63
CA LYS A 170 -3.52 -12.87 6.75
C LYS A 170 -4.16 -11.74 7.52
N ASN A 171 -5.30 -12.04 8.14
CA ASN A 171 -5.97 -11.20 9.13
C ASN A 171 -6.35 -9.81 8.60
N THR A 172 -6.49 -9.63 7.29
CA THR A 172 -7.07 -8.41 6.74
C THR A 172 -8.57 -8.43 7.05
N VAL A 173 -9.08 -7.34 7.62
CA VAL A 173 -10.49 -7.19 7.98
C VAL A 173 -11.08 -6.04 7.17
N ILE A 174 -12.13 -6.33 6.41
CA ILE A 174 -12.87 -5.35 5.63
C ILE A 174 -14.29 -5.31 6.17
N LYS A 175 -14.73 -4.19 6.73
CA LYS A 175 -16.07 -4.10 7.32
C LYS A 175 -16.75 -2.75 7.14
N ASN A 176 -18.06 -2.75 6.98
CA ASN A 176 -18.89 -1.53 6.96
C ASN A 176 -18.44 -0.47 5.95
N ASN A 177 -17.84 -0.88 4.81
CA ASN A 177 -17.50 0.04 3.73
C ASN A 177 -18.69 0.20 2.79
N ILE A 178 -18.87 1.41 2.25
CA ILE A 178 -19.95 1.75 1.33
C ILE A 178 -19.38 1.85 -0.08
N PHE A 179 -19.95 1.07 -1.01
CA PHE A 179 -19.57 1.07 -2.42
C PHE A 179 -20.75 1.58 -3.26
N THR A 180 -20.69 2.83 -3.72
CA THR A 180 -21.76 3.39 -4.55
C THR A 180 -21.71 2.75 -5.94
N GLY A 181 -22.84 2.20 -6.40
CA GLY A 181 -22.95 1.66 -7.77
C GLY A 181 -22.13 0.39 -8.06
N LYS A 182 -21.62 -0.30 -7.02
CA LYS A 182 -20.88 -1.56 -7.14
C LYS A 182 -21.36 -2.57 -6.10
N THR A 183 -21.42 -3.85 -6.48
CA THR A 183 -21.55 -4.94 -5.51
C THR A 183 -20.21 -5.19 -4.80
N VAL A 184 -20.24 -5.96 -3.72
CA VAL A 184 -19.02 -6.32 -2.99
C VAL A 184 -18.04 -7.11 -3.87
N GLU A 185 -18.53 -8.00 -4.73
CA GLU A 185 -17.71 -8.79 -5.65
C GLU A 185 -17.04 -7.93 -6.72
N GLN A 186 -17.68 -6.84 -7.11
CA GLN A 186 -17.11 -5.86 -8.04
C GLN A 186 -16.12 -4.92 -7.33
N ALA A 187 -16.37 -4.61 -6.06
CA ALA A 187 -15.60 -3.64 -5.30
C ALA A 187 -14.35 -4.21 -4.63
N ILE A 188 -14.37 -5.48 -4.24
CA ILE A 188 -13.30 -6.11 -3.46
C ILE A 188 -12.69 -7.26 -4.26
N LYS A 189 -11.42 -7.10 -4.61
CA LYS A 189 -10.62 -8.15 -5.26
C LYS A 189 -9.63 -8.75 -4.27
N VAL A 190 -9.85 -9.99 -3.88
CA VAL A 190 -8.89 -10.75 -3.05
C VAL A 190 -8.25 -11.84 -3.90
N ARG A 191 -6.91 -11.92 -3.90
CA ARG A 191 -6.19 -13.02 -4.56
C ARG A 191 -6.53 -14.35 -3.90
N ALA A 192 -6.51 -15.43 -4.70
CA ALA A 192 -7.01 -16.73 -4.28
C ALA A 192 -6.34 -17.26 -3.00
N ALA A 193 -5.03 -17.10 -2.86
CA ALA A 193 -4.28 -17.56 -1.69
C ALA A 193 -4.64 -16.79 -0.41
N SER A 194 -5.01 -15.51 -0.53
CA SER A 194 -5.35 -14.64 0.60
C SER A 194 -6.85 -14.64 0.95
N LYS A 195 -7.69 -15.29 0.14
CA LYS A 195 -9.16 -15.22 0.25
C LYS A 195 -9.70 -15.79 1.56
N THR A 196 -9.19 -16.94 2.01
CA THR A 196 -9.67 -17.59 3.25
C THR A 196 -9.20 -16.90 4.53
N ALA A 197 -8.14 -16.09 4.44
CA ALA A 197 -7.58 -15.35 5.57
C ALA A 197 -8.00 -13.86 5.59
N THR A 198 -8.84 -13.45 4.64
CA THR A 198 -9.46 -12.12 4.60
C THR A 198 -10.88 -12.22 5.13
N HIS A 199 -11.18 -11.46 6.18
CA HIS A 199 -12.53 -11.37 6.74
C HIS A 199 -13.26 -10.19 6.11
N ILE A 200 -14.41 -10.45 5.50
CA ILE A 200 -15.28 -9.43 4.90
C ILE A 200 -16.61 -9.47 5.63
N GLU A 201 -16.92 -8.39 6.34
CA GLU A 201 -18.19 -8.20 7.07
C GLU A 201 -19.03 -7.16 6.32
N GLN A 202 -20.27 -7.52 6.01
CA GLN A 202 -21.23 -6.63 5.35
C GLN A 202 -22.12 -5.97 6.41
N PRO A 203 -22.51 -4.70 6.23
CA PRO A 203 -23.56 -4.08 7.02
C PRO A 203 -24.93 -4.72 6.77
#